data_AF-E3BFH6-F1
#
_entry.id   AF-E3BFH6-F1
#
_cell.length_a   1.000
_cell.length_b   1.000
_cell.length_c   1.000
_cell.angle_alpha   90.00
_cell.angle_beta   90.00
_cell.angle_gamma   90.00
#
_symmetry.space_group_name_H-M   'P 1'
#
loop_
_entity.id
_entity.type
_entity.pdbx_description
1 polymer ?
#
loop_
_entity_poly.entity_id
_entity_poly.type
_entity_poly.pdbx_seq_one_letter_code
_entity_poly.pdbx_strand_id
1 'polypeptide(L)'
;MKLNTFITCITLFLTSAAFGNTSYVYCGLPDGSDWEWLLDGNDNYETIEGQWARVTEVNGQYFNVFRVDEAIYNTKVFNCLAGYVPQPAESGTSRWEIFEIIKPDGSSYWIDSYKTYYSLSSNQAVTNLAMRIL
;
A
#
# COMPACT_ATOMS: atom_id res chain seq x y z
N MET A 1 6.79 -22.36 59.88
CA MET A 1 5.48 -22.71 59.27
C MET A 1 4.71 -21.42 59.05
N LYS A 2 4.15 -21.05 57.91
CA LYS A 2 4.13 -21.52 56.51
C LYS A 2 3.90 -20.24 55.70
N LEU A 3 4.74 -19.97 54.71
CA LEU A 3 4.58 -18.86 53.77
C LEU A 3 3.67 -19.37 52.64
N ASN A 4 2.45 -18.88 52.54
CA ASN A 4 1.53 -19.23 51.46
C ASN A 4 1.04 -17.98 50.73
N THR A 5 1.57 -17.81 49.51
CA THR A 5 0.87 -17.54 48.23
C THR A 5 0.01 -16.27 48.09
N PHE A 6 -0.07 -15.53 46.98
CA PHE A 6 0.33 -15.68 45.57
C PHE A 6 0.40 -14.23 45.01
N ILE A 7 1.51 -13.79 44.42
CA ILE A 7 1.54 -12.54 43.63
C ILE A 7 1.29 -12.95 42.18
N THR A 8 0.03 -12.88 41.74
CA THR A 8 -0.36 -13.14 40.35
C THR A 8 -0.09 -11.88 39.55
N CYS A 9 1.07 -11.82 38.90
CA CYS A 9 1.44 -10.74 37.99
C CYS A 9 0.77 -11.01 36.63
N ILE A 10 -0.46 -10.50 36.43
CA ILE A 10 -1.13 -10.53 35.14
C ILE A 10 -0.51 -9.41 34.29
N THR A 11 0.55 -9.74 33.55
CA THR A 11 1.01 -8.88 32.44
C THR A 11 -0.03 -8.96 31.33
N LEU A 12 -0.91 -7.97 31.29
CA LEU A 12 -1.82 -7.73 30.18
C LEU A 12 -0.95 -7.37 28.96
N PHE A 13 -0.67 -8.36 28.11
CA PHE A 13 -0.17 -8.09 26.76
C PHE A 13 -1.31 -7.42 25.99
N LEU A 14 -1.34 -6.09 26.04
CA LEU A 14 -2.07 -5.28 25.08
C LEU A 14 -1.39 -5.49 23.73
N THR A 15 -1.79 -6.53 23.00
CA THR A 15 -1.53 -6.60 21.57
C THR A 15 -2.39 -5.52 20.93
N SER A 16 -1.82 -4.33 20.72
CA SER A 16 -2.39 -3.35 19.80
C SER A 16 -2.42 -4.01 18.43
N ALA A 17 -3.56 -4.59 18.06
CA ALA A 17 -3.84 -4.91 16.67
C ALA A 17 -3.86 -3.57 15.94
N ALA A 18 -2.74 -3.21 15.32
CA ALA A 18 -2.71 -2.13 14.36
C ALA A 18 -3.57 -2.63 13.20
N PHE A 19 -4.81 -2.18 13.12
CA PHE A 19 -5.66 -2.44 11.97
C PHE A 19 -4.95 -1.79 10.77
N GLY A 20 -4.49 -2.60 9.82
CA GLY A 20 -4.02 -2.11 8.53
C GLY A 20 -5.16 -1.38 7.83
N ASN A 21 -4.86 -0.29 7.13
CA ASN A 21 -5.79 0.27 6.17
C ASN A 21 -5.95 -0.72 5.01
N THR A 22 -7.07 -0.64 4.29
CA THR A 22 -7.29 -1.40 3.06
C THR A 22 -7.20 -0.47 1.86
N SER A 23 -6.54 -0.91 0.79
CA SER A 23 -6.52 -0.23 -0.51
C SER A 23 -7.10 -1.16 -1.57
N TYR A 24 -7.76 -0.60 -2.57
CA TYR A 24 -8.04 -1.33 -3.81
C TYR A 24 -6.75 -1.52 -4.60
N VAL A 25 -6.77 -2.49 -5.52
CA VAL A 25 -5.65 -2.77 -6.43
C VAL A 25 -6.13 -2.66 -7.87
N TYR A 26 -5.34 -1.97 -8.68
CA TYR A 26 -5.50 -1.94 -10.13
C TYR A 26 -4.21 -2.42 -10.78
N CYS A 27 -4.30 -2.82 -12.04
CA CYS A 27 -3.17 -3.13 -12.88
C CYS A 27 -2.99 -1.94 -13.82
N GLY A 28 -1.78 -1.36 -13.87
CA GLY A 28 -1.49 -0.20 -14.71
C GLY A 28 -0.27 -0.42 -15.60
N LEU A 29 -0.25 0.20 -16.79
CA LEU A 29 0.96 0.23 -17.62
C LEU A 29 2.03 1.12 -16.97
N PRO A 30 3.33 0.76 -17.06
CA PRO A 30 4.42 1.54 -16.47
C PRO A 30 4.55 2.98 -17.00
N ASP A 31 3.96 3.30 -18.15
CA ASP A 31 3.92 4.64 -18.72
C ASP A 31 2.67 5.45 -18.30
N GLY A 32 1.75 4.85 -17.56
CA GLY A 32 0.51 5.45 -17.09
C GLY A 32 -0.55 5.66 -18.19
N SER A 33 -0.39 5.03 -19.37
CA SER A 33 -1.29 5.22 -20.51
C SER A 33 -2.60 4.43 -20.39
N ASP A 34 -2.59 3.32 -19.67
CA ASP A 34 -3.75 2.45 -19.47
C ASP A 34 -3.75 1.80 -18.09
N TRP A 35 -4.95 1.48 -17.60
CA TRP A 35 -5.15 0.80 -16.33
C TRP A 35 -6.50 0.06 -16.32
N GLU A 36 -6.56 -1.00 -15.52
CA GLU A 36 -7.78 -1.75 -15.25
C GLU A 36 -7.86 -2.10 -13.77
N TRP A 37 -9.08 -2.11 -13.23
CA TRP A 37 -9.30 -2.64 -11.89
C TRP A 37 -8.93 -4.12 -11.84
N LEU A 38 -8.20 -4.53 -10.81
CA LEU A 38 -7.97 -5.94 -10.59
C LEU A 38 -9.20 -6.53 -9.91
N LEU A 39 -9.79 -7.54 -10.54
CA LEU A 39 -10.97 -8.25 -10.04
C LEU A 39 -10.59 -9.66 -9.58
N ASP A 40 -11.26 -10.13 -8.53
CA ASP A 40 -11.18 -11.52 -8.08
C ASP A 40 -12.00 -12.45 -9.00
N GLY A 41 -11.98 -13.76 -8.72
CA GLY A 41 -12.74 -14.75 -9.50
C GLY A 41 -14.26 -14.63 -9.43
N ASN A 42 -14.79 -13.71 -8.61
CA ASN A 42 -16.22 -13.42 -8.46
C ASN A 42 -16.57 -12.00 -8.93
N ASP A 43 -15.70 -11.36 -9.70
CA ASP A 43 -15.84 -9.98 -10.21
C ASP A 43 -15.86 -8.89 -9.11
N ASN A 44 -15.34 -9.17 -7.91
CA ASN A 44 -15.16 -8.13 -6.89
C ASN A 44 -13.81 -7.43 -7.04
N TYR A 45 -13.73 -6.16 -6.69
CA TYR A 45 -12.46 -5.44 -6.64
C TYR A 45 -11.49 -6.08 -5.64
N GLU A 46 -10.29 -6.43 -6.11
CA GLU A 46 -9.22 -6.88 -5.24
C GLU A 46 -8.77 -5.76 -4.31
N THR A 47 -8.51 -6.16 -3.06
CA THR A 47 -8.07 -5.26 -2.00
C THR A 47 -6.89 -5.83 -1.26
N ILE A 48 -6.06 -4.97 -0.68
CA ILE A 48 -4.89 -5.39 0.11
C ILE A 48 -4.76 -4.54 1.36
N GLU A 49 -4.36 -5.19 2.46
CA GLU A 49 -4.08 -4.53 3.74
C GLU A 49 -2.67 -3.94 3.76
N GLY A 50 -2.55 -2.76 4.38
CA GLY A 50 -1.30 -2.03 4.45
C GLY A 50 -1.47 -0.65 5.06
N GLN A 51 -0.56 0.28 4.76
CA GLN A 51 -0.58 1.64 5.30
C GLN A 51 -0.12 2.66 4.26
N TRP A 52 -0.90 3.72 4.08
CA TRP A 52 -0.48 4.85 3.26
C TRP A 52 0.68 5.60 3.91
N ALA A 53 1.69 5.91 3.10
CA ALA A 53 2.84 6.69 3.50
C ALA A 53 3.28 7.63 2.38
N ARG A 54 4.21 8.52 2.73
CA ARG A 54 4.78 9.51 1.81
C ARG A 54 6.29 9.31 1.75
N VAL A 55 6.83 9.33 0.53
CA VAL A 55 8.28 9.39 0.29
C VAL A 55 8.63 10.79 -0.19
N THR A 56 9.49 11.47 0.56
CA THR A 56 9.93 12.84 0.23
C THR A 56 11.27 12.80 -0.49
N GLU A 57 11.37 13.51 -1.61
CA GLU A 57 12.60 13.68 -2.38
C GLU A 57 13.29 15.01 -2.05
N VAL A 58 14.61 15.06 -2.28
CA VAL A 58 15.46 16.23 -1.98
C VAL A 58 15.10 17.45 -2.84
N ASN A 59 14.48 17.24 -4.00
CA ASN A 59 14.05 18.28 -4.94
C ASN A 59 12.78 19.05 -4.49
N GLY A 60 12.27 18.78 -3.28
CA GLY A 60 11.06 19.43 -2.79
C GLY A 60 9.76 18.78 -3.27
N GLN A 61 9.83 17.57 -3.82
CA GLN A 61 8.68 16.79 -4.25
C GLN A 61 8.46 15.57 -3.34
N TYR A 62 7.30 14.94 -3.48
CA TYR A 62 7.01 13.65 -2.86
C TYR A 62 6.11 12.81 -3.76
N PHE A 63 6.06 11.51 -3.51
CA PHE A 63 5.02 10.61 -4.04
C PHE A 63 4.46 9.79 -2.88
N ASN A 64 3.25 9.25 -3.04
CA ASN A 64 2.68 8.39 -2.02
C ASN A 64 2.97 6.93 -2.34
N VAL A 65 3.03 6.14 -1.27
CA VAL A 65 3.19 4.70 -1.36
C VAL A 65 2.18 4.03 -0.44
N PHE A 66 1.74 2.83 -0.82
CA PHE A 66 1.03 1.95 0.07
C PHE A 66 1.98 0.87 0.58
N ARG A 67 2.31 0.93 1.88
CA ARG A 67 3.22 0.01 2.55
C ARG A 67 2.52 -1.30 2.85
N VAL A 68 3.10 -2.39 2.39
CA VAL A 68 2.55 -3.74 2.54
C VAL A 68 3.67 -4.67 2.98
N ASP A 69 3.40 -5.51 3.98
CA ASP A 69 4.34 -6.57 4.35
C ASP A 69 4.48 -7.59 3.22
N GLU A 70 5.71 -8.01 2.93
CA GLU A 70 6.04 -8.93 1.84
C GLU A 70 5.21 -10.24 1.92
N ALA A 71 4.94 -10.73 3.12
CA ALA A 71 4.11 -11.91 3.33
C ALA A 71 2.66 -11.67 2.87
N ILE A 72 2.07 -10.51 3.15
CA ILE A 72 0.71 -10.16 2.70
C ILE A 72 0.70 -10.01 1.19
N TYR A 73 1.66 -9.26 0.63
CA TYR A 73 1.76 -9.04 -0.81
C TYR A 73 1.83 -10.35 -1.60
N ASN A 74 2.66 -11.30 -1.14
CA ASN A 74 2.84 -12.59 -1.80
C ASN A 74 1.60 -13.50 -1.74
N THR A 75 0.67 -13.28 -0.82
CA THR A 75 -0.59 -14.07 -0.76
C THR A 75 -1.61 -13.68 -1.83
N LYS A 76 -1.51 -12.46 -2.37
CA LYS A 76 -2.56 -11.87 -3.22
C LYS A 76 -2.51 -12.32 -4.68
N VAL A 77 -1.44 -12.99 -5.11
CA VAL A 77 -1.23 -13.50 -6.49
C VAL A 77 -1.85 -12.56 -7.53
N PHE A 78 -1.33 -11.32 -7.59
CA PHE A 78 -1.87 -10.30 -8.48
C PHE A 78 -1.69 -10.71 -9.95
N ASN A 79 -2.77 -11.16 -10.58
CA ASN A 79 -2.80 -11.59 -11.97
C ASN A 79 -3.10 -10.42 -12.91
N CYS A 80 -2.15 -9.50 -13.04
CA CYS A 80 -2.22 -8.45 -14.06
C CYS A 80 -1.97 -9.01 -15.46
N LEU A 81 -2.58 -8.38 -16.47
CA LEU A 81 -2.25 -8.65 -17.87
C LEU A 81 -0.75 -8.43 -18.15
N ALA A 82 -0.24 -9.09 -19.19
CA ALA A 82 1.17 -8.98 -19.54
C ALA A 82 1.56 -7.52 -19.81
N GLY A 83 2.58 -7.05 -19.10
CA GLY A 83 3.08 -5.66 -19.19
C GLY A 83 2.45 -4.70 -18.19
N TYR A 84 1.39 -5.10 -17.48
CA TYR A 84 0.77 -4.29 -16.42
C TYR A 84 1.40 -4.61 -15.06
N VAL A 85 1.41 -3.62 -14.18
CA VAL A 85 2.00 -3.68 -12.83
C VAL A 85 0.89 -3.39 -11.80
N PRO A 86 0.76 -4.20 -10.73
CA PRO A 86 -0.21 -3.95 -9.69
C PRO A 86 0.13 -2.68 -8.90
N GLN A 87 -0.86 -1.83 -8.68
CA GLN A 87 -0.73 -0.55 -7.97
C GLN A 87 -1.91 -0.31 -7.02
N PRO A 88 -1.70 0.37 -5.88
CA PRO A 88 -2.74 0.70 -4.92
C PRO A 88 -3.59 1.89 -5.37
N ALA A 89 -4.89 1.85 -5.07
CA ALA A 89 -5.80 2.97 -5.19
C ALA A 89 -6.75 3.08 -3.99
N GLU A 90 -6.98 4.29 -3.50
CA GLU A 90 -8.03 4.56 -2.50
C GLU A 90 -9.44 4.47 -3.11
N SER A 91 -9.56 4.83 -4.40
CA SER A 91 -10.80 4.95 -5.16
C SER A 91 -10.54 5.09 -6.67
N GLY A 92 -11.60 5.10 -7.50
CA GLY A 92 -11.49 5.31 -8.96
C GLY A 92 -11.09 6.71 -9.41
N THR A 93 -11.02 7.69 -8.50
CA THR A 93 -10.47 9.02 -8.78
C THR A 93 -9.06 9.21 -8.24
N SER A 94 -8.42 8.12 -7.79
CA SER A 94 -7.07 8.20 -7.21
C SER A 94 -6.07 8.65 -8.27
N ARG A 95 -5.00 9.26 -7.77
CA ARG A 95 -3.78 9.45 -8.54
C ARG A 95 -2.99 8.16 -8.57
N TRP A 96 -2.00 8.12 -9.44
CA TRP A 96 -1.10 6.97 -9.55
C TRP A 96 -0.16 6.95 -8.36
N GLU A 97 -0.25 5.90 -7.56
CA GLU A 97 0.62 5.65 -6.40
C GLU A 97 1.20 4.24 -6.52
N ILE A 98 2.22 3.91 -5.76
CA ILE A 98 2.91 2.60 -5.88
C ILE A 98 2.97 1.85 -4.56
N PHE A 99 3.27 0.56 -4.62
CA PHE A 99 3.53 -0.22 -3.41
C PHE A 99 4.97 0.01 -2.90
N GLU A 100 5.09 0.08 -1.58
CA GLU A 100 6.34 -0.13 -0.86
C GLU A 100 6.24 -1.46 -0.11
N ILE A 101 7.11 -2.41 -0.43
CA ILE A 101 7.10 -3.74 0.16
C ILE A 101 8.08 -3.77 1.33
N ILE A 102 7.57 -4.10 2.51
CA ILE A 102 8.34 -4.22 3.76
C ILE A 102 8.73 -5.68 3.95
N LYS A 103 10.03 -5.95 4.00
CA LYS A 103 10.58 -7.29 4.21
C LYS A 103 10.58 -7.68 5.69
N PRO A 104 10.67 -8.98 6.02
CA PRO A 104 10.75 -9.44 7.41
C PRO A 104 11.93 -8.88 8.21
N ASP A 105 13.01 -8.47 7.54
CA ASP A 105 14.19 -7.84 8.18
C ASP A 105 14.03 -6.33 8.41
N GLY A 106 12.87 -5.76 8.05
CA GLY A 106 12.56 -4.33 8.16
C GLY A 106 13.09 -3.47 7.02
N SER A 107 13.85 -4.03 6.07
CA SER A 107 14.19 -3.32 4.84
C SER A 107 12.99 -3.22 3.91
N SER A 108 13.02 -2.29 2.96
CA SER A 108 11.93 -2.11 1.99
C SER A 108 12.43 -1.92 0.56
N TYR A 109 11.53 -2.13 -0.39
CA TYR A 109 11.72 -1.76 -1.79
C TYR A 109 10.40 -1.28 -2.39
N TRP A 110 10.48 -0.47 -3.44
CA TRP A 110 9.31 0.00 -4.16
C TRP A 110 9.04 -0.88 -5.38
N ILE A 111 7.76 -1.08 -5.70
CA ILE A 111 7.36 -1.62 -6.99
C ILE A 111 7.40 -0.47 -7.99
N ASP A 112 8.37 -0.51 -8.92
CA ASP A 112 8.54 0.57 -9.88
C ASP A 112 7.43 0.55 -10.94
N SER A 113 6.76 1.70 -11.10
CA SER A 113 5.71 1.95 -12.08
C SER A 113 5.48 3.46 -12.21
N TYR A 114 4.53 3.85 -13.06
CA TYR A 114 4.06 5.22 -13.16
C TYR A 114 3.52 5.71 -11.82
N LYS A 115 3.96 6.89 -11.38
CA LYS A 115 3.61 7.49 -10.10
C LYS A 115 3.43 9.00 -10.21
N THR A 116 2.58 9.53 -9.35
CA THR A 116 2.28 10.96 -9.29
C THR A 116 3.25 11.63 -8.34
N TYR A 117 3.94 12.64 -8.84
CA TYR A 117 4.74 13.51 -8.01
C TYR A 117 3.92 14.71 -7.55
N TYR A 118 4.10 15.10 -6.31
CA TYR A 118 3.44 16.22 -5.67
C TYR A 118 4.49 17.21 -5.17
N SER A 119 4.15 18.50 -5.19
CA SER A 119 4.99 19.52 -4.57
C SER A 119 4.81 19.50 -3.06
N LEU A 120 5.91 19.49 -2.30
CA LEU A 120 5.86 19.62 -0.84
C LEU A 120 5.25 20.96 -0.41
N SER A 121 5.45 22.03 -1.17
CA SER A 121 5.03 23.38 -0.79
C SER A 121 3.52 23.61 -0.98
N SER A 122 2.94 23.05 -2.05
CA SER A 122 1.54 23.28 -2.41
C SER A 122 0.63 22.07 -2.22
N ASN A 123 1.21 20.89 -1.96
CA ASN A 123 0.53 19.58 -2.00
C ASN A 123 -0.23 19.31 -3.31
N GLN A 124 0.09 20.03 -4.38
CA GLN A 124 -0.50 19.82 -5.70
C GLN A 124 0.34 18.82 -6.50
N ALA A 125 -0.33 18.00 -7.30
CA ALA A 125 0.33 17.11 -8.26
C ALA A 125 1.07 17.93 -9.33
N VAL A 126 2.35 17.61 -9.54
CA VAL A 126 3.28 18.22 -10.49
C VAL A 126 3.26 17.47 -11.84
N THR A 127 3.01 16.17 -11.81
CA THR A 127 2.73 15.33 -13.00
C THR A 127 1.26 14.92 -12.98
N ASN A 128 0.55 14.92 -14.13
CA ASN A 128 -0.90 14.69 -14.12
C ASN A 128 -1.46 13.96 -15.37
N LEU A 129 -1.84 12.70 -15.18
CA LEU A 129 -3.15 12.18 -15.58
C LEU A 129 -3.78 11.50 -14.35
N ALA A 130 -4.94 11.97 -13.87
CA ALA A 130 -5.72 11.17 -12.93
C ALA A 130 -6.15 9.88 -13.61
N MET A 131 -6.28 8.78 -12.86
CA MET A 131 -6.97 7.61 -13.38
C MET A 131 -8.39 8.04 -13.75
N ARG A 132 -8.75 7.86 -15.02
CA ARG A 132 -10.08 8.18 -15.54
C ARG A 132 -10.99 7.00 -15.30
N ILE A 133 -12.12 7.21 -14.62
CA ILE A 133 -13.17 6.21 -14.51
C ILE A 133 -13.67 5.86 -15.92
N LEU A 134 -13.54 4.59 -16.31
CA LEU A 134 -14.16 4.02 -17.52
C LEU A 134 -15.56 3.50 -17.19
#